data_AF-A0A1F5DW72-F1
#
_entry.id   AF-A0A1F5DW72-F1
#
_cell.length_a   1.000
_cell.length_b   1.000
_cell.length_c   1.000
_cell.angle_alpha   90.00
_cell.angle_beta   90.00
_cell.angle_gamma   90.00
#
_symmetry.space_group_name_H-M   'P 1'
#
loop_
_entity.id
_entity.type
_entity.pdbx_description
1 polymer ?
#
loop_
_entity_poly.entity_id
_entity_poly.type
_entity_poly.pdbx_seq_one_letter_code
_entity_poly.pdbx_strand_id
1 'polypeptide(L)'
;MNNKLVYEDMINEVTTLEDINEDFILKIINNLSIKEKIMLKLQGSLEIGKILIYGWKNRLPFYLFKCPDHGYQINYLSGHYMSLHCPKCLHQKAQTTELSLEPPMTEIKIEA
;
A
#
# COMPACT_ATOMS: atom_id res chain seq x y z
N MET A 1 -12.30 -14.06 -20.19
CA MET A 1 -10.82 -14.16 -20.08
C MET A 1 -10.45 -14.17 -18.61
N ASN A 2 -9.47 -14.99 -18.23
CA ASN A 2 -9.02 -15.11 -16.84
C ASN A 2 -7.94 -14.04 -16.60
N ASN A 3 -8.35 -12.87 -16.12
CA ASN A 3 -7.47 -11.70 -15.94
C ASN A 3 -6.30 -11.93 -14.97
N LYS A 4 -6.35 -13.03 -14.21
CA LYS A 4 -5.24 -13.48 -13.35
C LYS A 4 -3.91 -13.57 -14.11
N LEU A 5 -3.91 -14.05 -15.36
CA LEU A 5 -2.70 -14.14 -16.19
C LEU A 5 -2.16 -12.76 -16.58
N VAL A 6 -3.04 -11.78 -16.79
CA VAL A 6 -2.65 -10.40 -17.15
C VAL A 6 -1.92 -9.73 -15.99
N TYR A 7 -2.40 -9.91 -14.76
CA TYR A 7 -1.73 -9.35 -13.59
C TYR A 7 -0.43 -10.07 -13.28
N GLU A 8 -0.39 -11.40 -13.42
CA GLU A 8 0.81 -12.21 -13.21
C GLU A 8 1.99 -11.73 -14.06
N ASP A 9 1.76 -11.42 -15.34
CA ASP A 9 2.81 -10.87 -16.21
C ASP A 9 3.29 -9.49 -15.73
N MET A 10 2.35 -8.62 -15.32
CA MET A 10 2.69 -7.28 -14.82
C MET A 10 3.46 -7.31 -13.50
N ILE A 11 3.11 -8.20 -12.57
CA ILE A 11 3.76 -8.27 -11.26
C ILE A 11 5.15 -8.91 -11.32
N ASN A 12 5.46 -9.66 -12.39
CA ASN A 12 6.80 -10.23 -12.56
C ASN A 12 7.86 -9.16 -12.84
N GLU A 13 7.44 -7.95 -13.25
CA GLU A 13 8.31 -6.78 -13.42
C GLU A 13 8.61 -6.07 -12.08
N VAL A 14 7.86 -6.38 -11.01
CA VAL A 14 7.99 -5.73 -9.70
C VAL A 14 9.05 -6.45 -8.88
N THR A 15 10.12 -5.73 -8.55
CA THR A 15 11.26 -6.24 -7.76
C THR A 15 11.44 -5.52 -6.44
N THR A 16 10.92 -4.30 -6.33
CA THR A 16 10.99 -3.43 -5.15
C THR A 16 9.60 -2.88 -4.83
N LEU A 17 9.41 -2.30 -3.64
CA LEU A 17 8.12 -1.69 -3.28
C LEU A 17 7.91 -0.37 -4.03
N GLU A 18 9.00 0.29 -4.41
CA GLU A 18 9.02 1.54 -5.18
C GLU A 18 8.50 1.35 -6.61
N ASP A 19 8.66 0.14 -7.16
CA ASP A 19 8.07 -0.24 -8.46
C ASP A 19 6.52 -0.20 -8.41
N ILE A 20 5.92 -0.31 -7.22
CA ILE A 20 4.47 -0.21 -7.00
C ILE A 20 4.06 1.26 -6.84
N ASN A 21 4.14 1.99 -7.95
CA ASN A 21 3.82 3.41 -8.03
C ASN A 21 2.41 3.66 -8.63
N GLU A 22 2.05 4.93 -8.80
CA GLU A 22 0.74 5.32 -9.34
C GLU A 22 0.52 4.83 -10.78
N ASP A 23 1.55 4.86 -11.62
CA ASP A 23 1.47 4.37 -13.01
C ASP A 23 1.18 2.86 -13.05
N PHE A 24 1.85 2.10 -12.18
CA PHE A 24 1.60 0.67 -12.04
C PHE A 24 0.16 0.39 -11.56
N ILE A 25 -0.31 1.14 -10.55
CA ILE A 25 -1.68 1.04 -10.04
C ILE A 25 -2.69 1.34 -11.16
N LEU A 26 -2.47 2.39 -11.94
CA LEU A 26 -3.34 2.75 -13.08
C LEU A 26 -3.35 1.65 -14.16
N LYS A 27 -2.19 1.06 -14.47
CA LYS A 27 -2.09 -0.07 -15.42
C LYS A 27 -2.95 -1.24 -14.94
N ILE A 28 -2.93 -1.57 -13.65
CA ILE A 28 -3.79 -2.63 -13.08
C ILE A 28 -5.28 -2.25 -13.20
N ILE A 29 -5.66 -1.04 -12.79
CA ILE A 29 -7.06 -0.58 -12.80
C ILE A 29 -7.67 -0.61 -14.20
N ASN A 30 -6.90 -0.18 -15.21
CA ASN A 30 -7.32 -0.17 -16.60
C ASN A 30 -7.55 -1.58 -17.16
N ASN A 31 -6.91 -2.59 -16.58
CA ASN A 31 -7.07 -4.00 -16.95
C ASN A 31 -8.07 -4.75 -16.06
N LEU A 32 -8.77 -4.08 -15.14
CA LEU A 32 -9.84 -4.72 -14.36
C LEU A 32 -11.06 -5.03 -15.22
N SER A 33 -11.52 -6.26 -15.17
CA SER A 33 -12.82 -6.65 -15.71
C SER A 33 -13.96 -6.04 -14.90
N ILE A 34 -15.15 -5.98 -15.50
CA ILE A 34 -16.36 -5.50 -14.81
C ILE A 34 -16.64 -6.33 -13.55
N LYS A 35 -16.42 -7.65 -13.60
CA LYS A 35 -16.59 -8.55 -12.45
C LYS A 35 -15.63 -8.21 -11.32
N GLU A 36 -14.35 -7.96 -11.63
CA GLU A 36 -13.36 -7.57 -10.63
C GLU A 36 -13.66 -6.20 -10.02
N LYS A 37 -14.11 -5.23 -10.83
CA LYS A 37 -14.58 -3.93 -10.34
C LYS A 37 -15.75 -4.07 -9.36
N ILE A 38 -16.69 -4.99 -9.63
CA ILE A 38 -17.80 -5.29 -8.72
C ILE A 38 -17.29 -5.97 -7.45
N MET A 39 -16.44 -7.00 -7.57
CA MET A 39 -15.85 -7.69 -6.42
C MET A 39 -15.08 -6.73 -5.51
N LEU A 40 -14.29 -5.82 -6.10
CA LEU A 40 -13.53 -4.82 -5.37
C LEU A 40 -14.46 -3.87 -4.58
N LYS A 41 -15.65 -3.54 -5.10
CA LYS A 41 -16.66 -2.76 -4.37
C LYS A 41 -17.31 -3.54 -3.22
N LEU A 42 -17.51 -4.85 -3.38
CA LEU A 42 -18.19 -5.68 -2.38
C LEU A 42 -17.26 -6.18 -1.27
N GLN A 43 -16.05 -6.59 -1.63
CA GLN A 43 -15.06 -7.17 -0.71
C GLN A 43 -14.06 -6.13 -0.19
N GLY A 44 -13.97 -4.96 -0.83
CA GLY A 44 -13.03 -3.89 -0.48
C GLY A 44 -11.60 -4.10 -1.01
N SER A 45 -11.24 -5.32 -1.39
CA SER A 45 -9.92 -5.67 -1.92
C SER A 45 -9.98 -6.76 -3.00
N LEU A 46 -8.97 -6.82 -3.85
CA LEU A 46 -8.79 -7.84 -4.89
C LEU A 46 -7.33 -8.31 -4.91
N GLU A 47 -7.08 -9.61 -4.79
CA GLU A 47 -5.73 -10.17 -4.95
C GLU A 47 -5.29 -10.05 -6.42
N ILE A 48 -4.14 -9.41 -6.65
CA ILE A 48 -3.58 -9.20 -8.00
C ILE A 48 -2.44 -10.18 -8.31
N GLY A 49 -1.92 -10.87 -7.30
CA GLY A 49 -0.95 -11.95 -7.47
C GLY A 49 0.14 -11.94 -6.39
N LYS A 50 1.19 -12.75 -6.60
CA LYS A 50 2.26 -12.97 -5.62
C LYS A 50 3.61 -12.43 -6.08
N ILE A 51 4.13 -11.44 -5.36
CA ILE A 51 5.35 -10.68 -5.70
C ILE A 51 6.52 -11.14 -4.82
N LEU A 52 7.70 -11.31 -5.41
CA LEU A 52 8.96 -11.49 -4.67
C LEU A 52 9.73 -10.18 -4.66
N ILE A 53 9.68 -9.47 -3.54
CA ILE A 53 10.49 -8.25 -3.36
C ILE A 53 11.93 -8.65 -3.02
N TYR A 54 12.90 -7.88 -3.53
CA TYR A 54 14.31 -8.06 -3.24
C TYR A 54 14.57 -8.02 -1.73
N GLY A 55 15.33 -9.01 -1.24
CA GLY A 55 15.61 -9.17 0.19
C GLY A 55 14.52 -9.91 0.98
N TRP A 56 13.37 -10.24 0.38
CA TRP A 56 12.36 -11.08 1.03
C TRP A 56 12.61 -12.57 0.79
N LYS A 57 12.26 -13.39 1.80
CA LYS A 57 12.44 -14.84 1.72
C LYS A 57 11.42 -15.54 0.83
N ASN A 58 10.21 -14.98 0.71
CA ASN A 58 9.08 -15.63 0.05
C ASN A 58 8.28 -14.64 -0.78
N ARG A 59 7.57 -15.15 -1.79
CA ARG A 59 6.55 -14.39 -2.53
C ARG A 59 5.35 -14.12 -1.63
N LEU A 60 4.92 -12.86 -1.51
CA LEU A 60 3.74 -12.48 -0.75
C LEU A 60 2.58 -12.10 -1.68
N PRO A 61 1.33 -12.40 -1.31
CA PRO A 61 0.16 -11.95 -2.05
C PRO A 61 -0.03 -10.44 -1.87
N PHE A 62 -0.22 -9.75 -2.99
CA PHE A 62 -0.54 -8.32 -3.05
C PHE A 62 -1.99 -8.12 -3.46
N TYR A 63 -2.59 -7.08 -2.88
CA TYR A 63 -4.00 -6.75 -3.03
C TYR A 63 -4.15 -5.31 -3.49
N LEU A 64 -4.99 -5.11 -4.50
CA LEU A 64 -5.55 -3.81 -4.86
C LEU A 64 -6.73 -3.52 -3.92
N PHE A 65 -6.76 -2.35 -3.31
CA PHE A 65 -7.88 -1.89 -2.46
C PHE A 65 -8.06 -0.38 -2.56
N LYS A 66 -9.21 0.13 -2.11
CA LYS A 66 -9.50 1.57 -2.12
C LYS A 66 -9.30 2.18 -0.73
N CYS A 67 -8.31 3.04 -0.58
CA CYS A 67 -8.17 3.96 0.53
C CYS A 67 -9.20 5.11 0.40
N PRO A 68 -9.92 5.48 1.48
CA PRO A 68 -10.83 6.62 1.47
C PRO A 68 -10.14 7.94 1.10
N ASP A 69 -8.91 8.14 1.59
CA ASP A 69 -8.19 9.42 1.47
C ASP A 69 -7.28 9.49 0.24
N HIS A 70 -6.75 8.34 -0.21
CA HIS A 70 -5.72 8.28 -1.25
C HIS A 70 -6.10 7.45 -2.48
N GLY A 71 -7.37 7.07 -2.62
CA GLY A 71 -7.85 6.30 -3.77
C GLY A 71 -7.30 4.88 -3.80
N TYR A 72 -7.06 4.33 -4.98
CA TYR A 72 -6.60 2.94 -5.12
C TYR A 72 -5.13 2.78 -4.72
N GLN A 73 -4.86 1.72 -3.98
CA GLN A 73 -3.55 1.38 -3.44
C GLN A 73 -3.30 -0.11 -3.62
N ILE A 74 -2.03 -0.49 -3.76
CA ILE A 74 -1.60 -1.89 -3.81
C ILE A 74 -0.69 -2.14 -2.60
N ASN A 75 -0.99 -3.16 -1.83
CA ASN A 75 -0.13 -3.58 -0.73
C ASN A 75 -0.35 -5.06 -0.38
N TYR A 76 0.57 -5.64 0.38
CA TYR A 76 0.42 -6.96 0.98
C TYR A 76 -0.19 -6.85 2.38
N LEU A 77 -0.78 -7.94 2.86
CA LEU A 77 -1.26 -8.03 4.24
C LEU A 77 -0.07 -8.01 5.18
N SER A 78 -0.08 -7.09 6.14
CA SER A 78 1.03 -6.88 7.06
C SER A 78 0.53 -6.70 8.50
N GLY A 79 1.46 -6.82 9.45
CA GLY A 79 1.19 -6.71 10.89
C GLY A 79 0.54 -7.94 11.51
N HIS A 80 0.35 -7.88 12.84
CA HIS A 80 -0.18 -8.99 13.64
C HIS A 80 -1.60 -9.42 13.21
N TYR A 81 -2.40 -8.46 12.73
CA TYR A 81 -3.79 -8.70 12.32
C TYR A 81 -3.98 -8.94 10.82
N MET A 82 -2.89 -9.10 10.05
CA MET A 82 -2.95 -9.32 8.59
C MET A 82 -3.86 -8.31 7.90
N SER A 83 -3.56 -7.02 8.08
CA SER A 83 -4.39 -5.92 7.58
C SER A 83 -3.76 -5.24 6.36
N LEU A 84 -4.61 -4.72 5.48
CA LEU A 84 -4.18 -3.84 4.39
C LEU A 84 -4.03 -2.43 4.91
N HIS A 85 -2.85 -1.85 4.72
CA HIS A 85 -2.56 -0.48 5.09
C HIS A 85 -2.20 0.34 3.87
N CYS A 86 -2.78 1.54 3.76
CA CYS A 86 -2.39 2.50 2.75
C CYS A 86 -0.97 3.04 3.06
N PRO A 87 0.01 2.87 2.15
CA PRO A 87 1.38 3.35 2.38
C PRO A 87 1.43 4.87 2.63
N LYS A 88 0.57 5.64 1.94
CA LYS A 88 0.47 7.09 2.11
C LYS A 88 -0.07 7.49 3.49
N CYS A 89 -1.12 6.82 3.98
CA CYS A 89 -1.60 7.02 5.36
C CYS A 89 -0.52 6.69 6.39
N LEU A 90 0.24 5.60 6.19
CA LEU A 90 1.32 5.21 7.10
C LEU A 90 2.42 6.28 7.14
N HIS A 91 2.81 6.79 5.97
CA HIS A 91 3.81 7.85 5.87
C HIS A 91 3.37 9.14 6.60
N GLN A 92 2.12 9.56 6.41
CA GLN A 92 1.56 10.74 7.10
C GLN A 92 1.56 10.57 8.63
N LYS A 93 1.23 9.37 9.13
CA LYS A 93 1.25 9.07 10.57
C LYS A 93 2.67 9.08 11.15
N ALA A 94 3.65 8.57 10.41
CA ALA A 94 5.05 8.59 10.82
C ALA A 94 5.56 10.02 10.99
N GLN A 95 5.30 10.89 10.02
CA GLN A 95 5.70 12.31 10.06
C GLN A 95 5.05 13.09 11.21
N THR A 96 3.78 12.78 11.52
CA THR A 96 3.07 13.43 12.64
C THR A 96 3.66 13.03 13.99
N THR A 97 4.21 11.82 14.10
CA THR A 97 4.80 11.31 15.35
C THR A 97 6.15 11.97 15.63
N GLU A 98 6.94 12.27 14.60
CA GLU A 98 8.24 12.95 14.73
C GLU A 98 8.08 14.42 15.15
N LEU A 99 6.98 15.08 14.78
CA LEU A 99 6.69 16.46 15.17
C LEU A 99 6.27 16.62 16.64
N SER A 100 5.96 15.53 17.35
CA SER A 100 5.53 15.56 18.75
C SER A 100 6.67 15.28 19.75
N LEU A 101 7.91 15.12 19.28
CA LEU A 101 9.09 14.85 20.12
C LEU A 101 9.90 16.10 20.48
N GLU A 102 9.49 17.31 20.07
CA GLU A 102 10.09 18.51 20.61
C GLU A 102 9.59 18.70 22.06
N PRO A 103 10.46 18.58 23.08
CA PRO A 103 10.05 18.90 24.45
C PRO A 103 9.60 20.36 24.48
N PRO A 104 8.55 20.72 25.25
CA PRO A 104 8.21 22.12 25.42
C PRO A 104 9.45 22.85 25.93
N MET A 105 9.91 23.86 25.17
CA MET A 105 10.94 24.78 25.62
C MET A 105 10.44 25.46 26.89
N THR A 106 10.76 24.88 28.03
CA THR A 106 10.65 25.55 29.31
C THR A 106 11.82 26.51 29.35
N GLU A 107 11.57 27.77 29.00
CA GLU A 107 12.46 28.87 29.37
C GLU A 107 12.55 28.88 30.90
N ILE A 108 13.61 28.27 31.43
CA ILE A 108 14.02 28.47 32.81
C ILE A 108 14.58 29.89 32.87
N LYS A 109 13.72 30.86 33.20
CA LYS A 109 14.17 32.16 33.67
C LYS A 109 14.83 31.97 35.01
N ILE A 110 16.16 31.91 35.00
CA ILE A 110 16.96 32.07 36.20
C ILE A 110 16.97 33.58 36.47
N GLU A 111 16.10 34.04 37.37
CA GLU A 111 16.24 35.38 37.95
C GLU A 111 17.43 35.34 38.93
N ALA A 112 18.41 36.21 38.70
CA ALA A 112 19.59 36.40 39.53
C ALA A 112 19.37 37.54 40.54
#